data_AF-A0A9E4AIM2-F1
#
_entry.id   AF-A0A9E4AIM2-F1
#
_cell.length_a   1.000
_cell.length_b   1.000
_cell.length_c   1.000
_cell.angle_alpha   90.00
_cell.angle_beta   90.00
_cell.angle_gamma   90.00
#
_symmetry.space_group_name_H-M   'P 1'
#
loop_
_entity.id
_entity.type
_entity.pdbx_description
1 polymer ?
#
loop_
_entity_poly.entity_id
_entity_poly.type
_entity_poly.pdbx_seq_one_letter_code
_entity_poly.pdbx_strand_id
1 'polypeptide(L)'
;MVTREWLVETETPHTVRVDHWSTWSGKIHIYVDDELIFERRSKLSDTGVEHRFKVDGLPYIIRILYRTWHYEYELWVDGKLQ
;
A
#
# COMPACT_ATOMS: atom_id res chain seq x y z
N MET A 1 10.81 9.48 3.80
CA MET A 1 9.91 8.72 2.89
C MET A 1 10.25 7.26 3.08
N VAL A 2 9.24 6.41 3.18
CA VAL A 2 9.40 4.96 3.25
C VAL A 2 8.77 4.40 1.98
N THR A 3 9.54 3.61 1.24
CA THR A 3 9.05 2.86 0.09
C THR A 3 8.99 1.39 0.47
N ARG A 4 7.87 0.74 0.17
CA ARG A 4 7.70 -0.70 0.27
C ARG A 4 7.25 -1.24 -1.06
N GLU A 5 7.79 -2.38 -1.43
CA GLU A 5 7.53 -3.02 -2.70
C GLU A 5 7.37 -4.51 -2.46
N TRP A 6 6.39 -5.11 -3.13
CA TRP A 6 6.12 -6.53 -3.10
C TRP A 6 6.05 -7.02 -4.54
N LEU A 7 6.78 -8.10 -4.80
CA LEU A 7 6.57 -8.91 -5.99
C LEU A 7 5.51 -9.94 -5.66
N VAL A 8 4.39 -9.93 -6.39
CA VAL A 8 3.30 -10.89 -6.20
C VAL A 8 3.35 -11.91 -7.33
N GLU A 9 3.64 -13.16 -6.97
CA GLU A 9 3.72 -14.29 -7.92
C GLU A 9 2.31 -14.88 -8.17
N THR A 10 1.48 -14.15 -8.93
CA THR A 10 0.23 -14.67 -9.49
C THR A 10 0.42 -15.23 -10.91
N GLU A 11 -0.66 -15.63 -11.60
CA GLU A 11 -0.57 -16.12 -12.99
C GLU A 11 0.19 -15.13 -13.89
N THR A 12 -0.13 -13.84 -13.75
CA THR A 12 0.69 -12.72 -14.20
C THR A 12 1.41 -12.14 -12.98
N PRO A 13 2.75 -12.06 -12.95
CA PRO A 13 3.45 -11.40 -11.85
C PRO A 13 3.19 -9.90 -11.85
N HIS A 14 2.94 -9.33 -10.67
CA HIS A 14 2.74 -7.88 -10.50
C HIS A 14 3.67 -7.32 -9.44
N THR A 15 4.09 -6.07 -9.62
CA THR A 15 4.81 -5.30 -8.61
C THR A 15 3.86 -4.33 -7.95
N VAL A 16 3.63 -4.48 -6.64
CA VAL A 16 2.87 -3.52 -5.84
C VAL A 16 3.84 -2.66 -5.07
N ARG A 17 3.75 -1.35 -5.21
CA ARG A 17 4.63 -0.39 -4.53
C ARG A 17 3.84 0.63 -3.74
N VAL A 18 4.30 0.94 -2.54
CA VAL A 18 3.74 1.96 -1.65
C VAL A 18 4.84 2.95 -1.31
N ASP A 19 4.61 4.21 -1.67
CA ASP A 19 5.42 5.33 -1.19
C ASP A 19 4.65 6.05 -0.08
N HIS A 20 5.25 6.14 1.09
CA HIS A 20 4.69 6.78 2.27
C HIS A 20 5.61 7.90 2.76
N TRP A 21 5.16 9.14 2.66
CA TRP A 21 5.87 10.30 3.18
C TRP A 21 5.52 10.53 4.64
N SER A 22 6.50 11.03 5.41
CA SER A 22 6.49 11.15 6.88
C SER A 22 5.16 11.56 7.50
N THR A 23 4.96 11.16 8.77
CA THR A 23 3.81 11.46 9.66
C THR A 23 3.18 12.85 9.50
N TRP A 24 4.00 13.87 9.26
CA TRP A 24 3.57 15.26 9.09
C TRP A 24 2.78 15.52 7.81
N SER A 25 3.12 14.83 6.73
CA SER A 25 2.39 14.94 5.47
C SER A 25 1.27 13.90 5.38
N GLY A 26 1.49 12.69 5.90
CA GLY A 26 0.60 11.55 5.70
C GLY A 26 0.32 11.24 4.23
N LYS A 27 1.19 11.69 3.32
CA LYS A 27 1.03 11.48 1.88
C LYS A 27 1.33 10.03 1.55
N ILE A 28 0.47 9.41 0.75
CA ILE A 28 0.61 8.01 0.31
C ILE A 28 0.36 7.94 -1.18
N HIS A 29 1.24 7.25 -1.90
CA HIS A 29 0.97 6.76 -3.24
C HIS A 29 1.04 5.23 -3.25
N ILE A 30 0.12 4.60 -3.98
CA ILE A 30 0.13 3.16 -4.21
C ILE A 30 0.16 2.93 -5.71
N TYR A 31 1.07 2.08 -6.15
CA TYR A 31 1.31 1.73 -7.53
C TYR A 31 1.14 0.23 -7.75
N VAL A 32 0.68 -0.13 -8.94
CA VAL A 32 0.70 -1.50 -9.47
C VAL A 32 1.36 -1.43 -10.84
N ASP A 33 2.44 -2.17 -11.05
CA ASP A 33 3.22 -2.16 -12.30
C ASP A 33 3.54 -0.73 -12.78
N ASP A 34 4.04 0.09 -11.86
CA ASP A 34 4.35 1.52 -12.02
C ASP A 34 3.15 2.46 -12.28
N GLU A 35 1.93 1.95 -12.43
CA GLU A 35 0.71 2.75 -12.55
C GLU A 35 0.24 3.22 -11.17
N LEU A 36 0.04 4.53 -11.00
CA LEU A 36 -0.50 5.10 -9.77
C LEU A 36 -2.00 4.81 -9.65
N ILE A 37 -2.38 3.88 -8.76
CA ILE A 37 -3.78 3.49 -8.55
C ILE A 37 -4.45 4.24 -7.39
N PHE A 38 -3.66 4.83 -6.48
CA PHE A 38 -4.18 5.56 -5.34
C PHE A 38 -3.24 6.68 -4.90
N GLU A 39 -3.83 7.84 -4.62
CA GLU A 39 -3.15 9.01 -4.07
C GLU A 39 -3.89 9.54 -2.84
N ARG A 40 -3.14 9.74 -1.76
CA ARG A 40 -3.54 10.58 -0.63
C ARG A 40 -2.57 11.75 -0.54
N ARG A 41 -3.06 12.97 -0.78
CA ARG A 41 -2.22 14.20 -0.81
C ARG A 41 -1.65 14.60 0.54
N SER A 42 -2.49 14.62 1.57
CA SER A 42 -2.06 14.94 2.93
C SER A 42 -3.09 14.55 3.96
N LYS A 43 -2.67 14.26 5.19
CA LYS A 43 -3.56 14.10 6.35
C LYS A 43 -2.89 14.73 7.58
N LEU A 44 -3.60 15.63 8.28
CA LEU A 44 -3.13 16.31 9.49
C LEU A 44 -2.77 15.35 10.64
N SER A 45 -3.36 14.15 10.64
CA SER A 45 -3.05 13.06 11.58
C SER A 45 -3.13 11.74 10.83
N ASP A 46 -1.97 11.14 10.58
CA ASP A 46 -1.86 9.90 9.85
C ASP A 46 -1.98 8.67 10.76
N THR A 47 -3.20 8.16 10.84
CA THR A 47 -3.56 6.94 11.57
C THR A 47 -3.42 5.67 10.73
N GLY A 48 -2.77 5.74 9.56
CA GLY A 48 -2.71 4.66 8.59
C GLY A 48 -3.72 4.78 7.44
N VAL A 49 -3.79 3.74 6.62
CA VAL A 49 -4.75 3.59 5.51
C VAL A 49 -5.08 2.11 5.29
N GLU A 50 -6.32 1.82 4.92
CA GLU A 50 -6.66 0.55 4.26
C GLU A 50 -7.18 0.93 2.87
N HIS A 51 -6.52 0.42 1.83
CA HIS A 51 -6.92 0.60 0.44
C HIS A 51 -7.16 -0.75 -0.21
N ARG A 52 -8.33 -0.92 -0.82
CA ARG A 52 -8.76 -2.15 -1.49
C ARG A 52 -8.84 -1.90 -2.99
N PHE A 53 -8.30 -2.81 -3.77
CA PHE A 53 -8.29 -2.76 -5.23
C PHE A 53 -8.32 -4.17 -5.82
N LYS A 54 -8.35 -4.28 -7.15
CA LYS A 54 -8.30 -5.57 -7.86
C LYS A 54 -7.24 -5.52 -8.95
N VAL A 55 -6.51 -6.61 -9.11
CA VAL A 55 -5.57 -6.84 -10.21
C VAL A 55 -5.86 -8.24 -10.75
N ASP A 56 -6.05 -8.36 -12.06
CA ASP A 56 -6.39 -9.63 -12.73
C ASP A 56 -7.57 -10.38 -12.08
N GLY A 57 -8.56 -9.62 -11.59
CA GLY A 57 -9.76 -10.16 -10.93
C GLY A 57 -9.57 -10.60 -9.48
N LEU A 58 -8.34 -10.71 -9.00
CA LEU A 58 -8.01 -11.05 -7.62
C LEU A 58 -8.15 -9.83 -6.70
N PRO A 59 -8.63 -10.00 -5.45
CA PRO A 59 -8.76 -8.91 -4.51
C PRO A 59 -7.42 -8.62 -3.81
N TYR A 60 -7.02 -7.35 -3.80
CA TYR A 60 -5.83 -6.84 -3.14
C TYR A 60 -6.21 -5.86 -2.03
N ILE A 61 -5.47 -5.90 -0.92
CA ILE A 61 -5.62 -4.95 0.18
C ILE A 61 -4.24 -4.49 0.62
N ILE A 62 -3.98 -3.19 0.52
CA ILE A 62 -2.84 -2.54 1.17
C ILE A 62 -3.32 -1.96 2.51
N ARG A 63 -2.62 -2.33 3.58
CA ARG A 63 -2.79 -1.73 4.90
C ARG A 63 -1.52 -1.05 5.34
N ILE A 64 -1.64 0.20 5.74
CA ILE A 64 -0.62 0.91 6.49
C ILE A 64 -1.18 1.11 7.89
N LEU A 65 -0.56 0.50 8.88
CA LEU A 65 -1.03 0.51 10.27
C LEU A 65 -0.07 1.34 11.11
N TYR A 66 -0.58 2.36 11.80
CA TYR A 66 0.22 3.06 12.79
C TYR A 66 0.25 2.24 14.10
N ARG A 67 1.41 1.69 14.45
CA ARG A 67 1.67 1.01 15.73
C ARG A 67 2.59 1.89 16.55
N THR A 68 2.32 2.05 17.84
CA THR A 68 3.15 2.78 18.83
C THR A 68 4.55 3.17 18.31
N TRP A 69 4.66 4.36 17.70
CA TRP A 69 5.86 5.02 17.14
C TRP A 69 6.40 4.60 15.76
N HIS A 70 5.75 3.70 15.02
CA HIS A 70 6.14 3.29 13.68
C HIS A 70 4.94 2.89 12.80
N TYR A 71 5.20 2.68 11.51
CA TYR A 71 4.21 2.15 10.57
C TYR A 71 4.57 0.75 10.14
N GLU A 72 3.57 -0.13 10.17
CA GLU A 72 3.59 -1.45 9.53
C GLU A 72 2.89 -1.34 8.17
N TYR A 73 3.37 -2.14 7.21
CA TYR A 73 2.85 -2.17 5.86
C TYR A 73 2.56 -3.62 5.51
N GLU A 74 1.31 -3.89 5.14
CA GLU A 74 0.85 -5.22 4.78
C GLU A 74 0.23 -5.19 3.39
N LEU A 75 0.56 -6.19 2.60
CA LEU A 75 -0.14 -6.50 1.36
C LEU A 75 -0.88 -7.83 1.53
N TRP A 76 -2.18 -7.82 1.31
CA TRP A 76 -3.00 -9.02 1.28
C TRP A 76 -3.50 -9.26 -0.14
N VAL A 77 -3.30 -10.48 -0.64
CA VAL A 77 -3.74 -10.93 -1.96
C VAL A 77 -4.60 -12.16 -1.78
N ASP A 78 -5.84 -12.12 -2.27
CA ASP A 78 -6.82 -13.20 -2.10
C ASP A 78 -6.94 -13.69 -0.64
N GLY A 79 -6.93 -12.74 0.30
CA GLY A 79 -7.01 -13.03 1.74
C GLY A 79 -5.72 -13.58 2.38
N LYS A 80 -4.60 -13.66 1.66
CA LYS A 80 -3.30 -14.11 2.18
C LYS A 80 -2.31 -12.95 2.28
N LEU A 81 -1.67 -12.81 3.44
CA LEU A 81 -0.59 -11.85 3.67
C LEU A 81 0.64 -12.24 2.84
N GLN A 82 1.26 -11.26 2.16
CA GLN A 82 2.50 -11.39 1.40
C GLN A 82 3.70 -10.90 2.20
#